data_AF-A0A1L9TRI2-F1
#
_entry.id   AF-A0A1L9TRI2-F1
#
_cell.length_a   1.000
_cell.length_b   1.000
_cell.length_c   1.000
_cell.angle_alpha   90.00
_cell.angle_beta   90.00
_cell.angle_gamma   90.00
#
_symmetry.space_group_name_H-M   'P 1'
#
loop_
_entity.id
_entity.type
_entity.pdbx_description
1 polymer ?
#
loop_
_entity_poly.entity_id
_entity_poly.type
_entity_poly.pdbx_seq_one_letter_code
_entity_poly.pdbx_strand_id
1 'polypeptide(L)'
;MSLPDPPPRTSSEDQVLCLTILGYRKPGMSEEAYRKHMKEVSAPLTTGLMVKYGIMRWTQIHNTTSTRELMYQIMDPQMANIADYDCFSQVVFRSFEDYKKIKDDPWYKEHLVGDHENFADTKRSKMTIGWISQFIDKGVEVDGFNDTENKTTSYIMAELSPSLSLSILKSTAIVSGSFLSGAMITLSTITVPVLLDTTTHPPQLLHQWVRTYHYGHISLPTISIATAIIYFYIAARQLSRKKPWRKAALVGVLTVIMVPFTWVCMAATNDVLFGLQRESQMRDLNQTSYEDLGDGTGTGSGTGAGSEGEGEGDVATLEDVMELIVRWGWMHLVRSLFPLMAAVVGIGICV
;
A
#
# COMPACT_ATOMS: atom_id res chain seq x y z
N MET A 1 54.99 -9.95 -24.61
CA MET A 1 53.84 -10.85 -24.85
C MET A 1 52.71 -9.98 -25.35
N SER A 2 52.32 -10.11 -26.62
CA SER A 2 51.11 -9.47 -27.14
C SER A 2 49.91 -9.97 -26.33
N LEU A 3 49.01 -9.06 -25.95
CA LEU A 3 47.76 -9.46 -25.31
C LEU A 3 47.00 -10.39 -26.27
N PRO A 4 46.43 -11.50 -25.80
CA PRO A 4 45.58 -12.33 -26.65
C PRO A 4 44.40 -11.49 -27.17
N ASP A 5 44.13 -11.59 -28.46
CA ASP A 5 42.95 -10.95 -29.05
C ASP A 5 41.68 -11.47 -28.37
N PRO A 6 40.68 -10.59 -28.13
CA PRO A 6 39.41 -11.04 -27.59
C PRO A 6 38.80 -12.10 -28.51
N PRO A 7 38.19 -13.16 -27.96
CA PRO A 7 37.58 -14.19 -28.77
C PRO A 7 36.55 -13.58 -29.73
N PRO A 8 36.38 -14.12 -30.96
CA PRO A 8 35.37 -13.66 -31.90
C PRO A 8 34.00 -13.65 -31.22
N ARG A 9 33.18 -12.61 -31.43
CA ARG A 9 31.81 -12.52 -30.91
C ARG A 9 30.96 -13.65 -31.50
N THR A 10 30.90 -14.78 -30.82
CA THR A 10 29.97 -15.86 -31.12
C THR A 10 28.93 -15.93 -30.02
N SER A 11 27.65 -15.83 -30.40
CA SER A 11 26.41 -16.05 -29.63
C SER A 11 25.90 -14.94 -28.68
N SER A 12 24.73 -14.40 -29.06
CA SER A 12 23.78 -13.48 -28.41
C SER A 12 24.30 -12.13 -27.91
N GLU A 13 23.70 -11.06 -28.44
CA GLU A 13 23.92 -9.66 -28.04
C GLU A 13 23.55 -9.35 -26.57
N ASP A 14 23.05 -10.35 -25.83
CA ASP A 14 22.47 -10.18 -24.49
C ASP A 14 23.37 -10.60 -23.32
N GLN A 15 24.55 -11.20 -23.57
CA GLN A 15 25.42 -11.64 -22.46
C GLN A 15 26.02 -10.45 -21.68
N VAL A 16 25.80 -10.45 -20.36
CA VAL A 16 26.36 -9.45 -19.44
C VAL A 16 27.62 -9.99 -18.78
N LEU A 17 28.71 -9.21 -18.79
CA LEU A 17 29.98 -9.59 -18.20
C LEU A 17 30.05 -9.23 -16.71
N CYS A 18 30.76 -10.05 -15.93
CA CYS A 18 31.06 -9.84 -14.53
C CYS A 18 32.56 -10.04 -14.28
N LEU A 19 33.26 -8.95 -13.96
CA LEU A 19 34.61 -9.00 -13.42
C LEU A 19 34.54 -9.29 -11.92
N THR A 20 35.12 -10.41 -11.48
CA THR A 20 35.22 -10.78 -10.07
C THR A 20 36.66 -10.65 -9.59
N ILE A 21 36.86 -9.84 -8.56
CA ILE A 21 38.13 -9.68 -7.84
C ILE A 21 38.01 -10.43 -6.51
N LEU A 22 38.89 -11.40 -6.32
CA LEU A 22 39.05 -12.18 -5.10
C LEU A 22 40.15 -11.52 -4.27
N GLY A 23 39.74 -10.61 -3.37
CA GLY A 23 40.63 -9.72 -2.65
C GLY A 23 41.10 -10.30 -1.32
N TYR A 24 42.40 -10.17 -1.05
CA TYR A 24 42.96 -10.32 0.28
C TYR A 24 43.31 -8.95 0.84
N ARG A 25 43.07 -8.77 2.14
CA ARG A 25 43.50 -7.57 2.86
C ARG A 25 45.01 -7.55 2.99
N LYS A 26 45.57 -6.35 3.11
CA LYS A 26 47.00 -6.14 3.32
C LYS A 26 47.48 -6.86 4.59
N PRO A 27 48.66 -7.50 4.58
CA PRO A 27 49.20 -8.13 5.79
C PRO A 27 49.28 -7.16 6.96
N GLY A 28 48.81 -7.59 8.14
CA GLY A 28 48.75 -6.76 9.34
C GLY A 28 47.53 -5.83 9.45
N MET A 29 46.68 -5.74 8.41
CA MET A 29 45.44 -4.98 8.47
C MET A 29 44.30 -5.80 9.11
N SER A 30 43.51 -5.17 9.99
CA SER A 30 42.31 -5.81 10.55
C SER A 30 41.17 -5.87 9.53
N GLU A 31 40.24 -6.81 9.71
CA GLU A 31 39.08 -6.94 8.80
C GLU A 31 38.19 -5.68 8.84
N GLU A 32 38.07 -5.06 10.01
CA GLU A 32 37.30 -3.83 10.18
C GLU A 32 37.94 -2.65 9.45
N ALA A 33 39.26 -2.46 9.60
CA ALA A 33 39.97 -1.40 8.91
C ALA A 33 39.89 -1.58 7.39
N TYR A 34 40.04 -2.82 6.91
CA TYR A 34 39.90 -3.16 5.49
C TYR A 34 38.51 -2.80 4.95
N ARG A 35 37.45 -3.26 5.63
CA ARG A 35 36.06 -2.95 5.26
C ARG A 35 35.78 -1.45 5.29
N LYS A 36 36.28 -0.75 6.32
CA LYS A 36 36.09 0.69 6.49
C LYS A 36 36.73 1.46 5.34
N HIS A 37 37.98 1.14 4.99
CA HIS A 37 38.67 1.77 3.86
C HIS A 37 37.91 1.56 2.55
N MET A 38 37.50 0.33 2.25
CA MET A 38 36.77 0.02 1.02
C MET A 38 35.45 0.79 0.90
N LYS A 39 34.71 0.93 2.01
CA LYS A 39 33.39 1.58 2.03
C LYS A 39 33.45 3.10 2.11
N GLU A 40 34.38 3.65 2.89
CA GLU A 40 34.42 5.08 3.24
C GLU A 40 35.46 5.86 2.41
N VAL A 41 36.40 5.17 1.76
CA VAL A 41 37.44 5.79 0.93
C VAL A 41 37.32 5.34 -0.52
N SER A 42 37.55 4.05 -0.81
CA SER A 42 37.63 3.56 -2.19
C SER A 42 36.29 3.67 -2.93
N ALA A 43 35.18 3.30 -2.29
CA ALA A 43 33.87 3.35 -2.94
C ALA A 43 33.44 4.77 -3.34
N PRO A 44 33.44 5.79 -2.44
CA PRO A 44 33.11 7.16 -2.80
C PRO A 44 33.94 7.73 -3.96
N LEU A 45 35.23 7.36 -4.05
CA LEU A 45 36.11 7.81 -5.13
C LEU A 45 35.82 7.13 -6.48
N THR A 46 35.22 5.93 -6.46
CA THR A 46 35.09 5.06 -7.64
C THR A 46 33.67 5.03 -8.22
N THR A 47 32.62 5.15 -7.41
CA THR A 47 31.24 4.94 -7.86
C THR A 47 30.82 5.89 -8.98
N GLY A 48 31.12 7.19 -8.87
CA GLY A 48 30.79 8.17 -9.91
C GLY A 48 31.46 7.84 -11.26
N LEU A 49 32.69 7.36 -11.21
CA LEU A 49 33.44 6.93 -12.39
C LEU A 49 32.83 5.67 -13.03
N MET A 50 32.46 4.68 -12.21
CA MET A 50 31.78 3.47 -12.68
C MET A 50 30.45 3.79 -13.35
N VAL A 51 29.65 4.70 -12.78
CA VAL A 51 28.40 5.17 -13.39
C VAL A 51 28.69 5.83 -14.75
N LYS A 52 29.68 6.73 -14.81
CA LYS A 52 30.08 7.43 -16.05
C LYS A 52 30.33 6.45 -17.20
N TYR A 53 31.04 5.35 -16.95
CA TYR A 53 31.40 4.36 -17.98
C TYR A 53 30.43 3.19 -18.13
N GLY A 54 29.22 3.29 -17.57
CA GLY A 54 28.16 2.31 -17.86
C GLY A 54 28.30 0.99 -17.12
N ILE A 55 29.00 0.98 -15.98
CA ILE A 55 28.93 -0.14 -15.05
C ILE A 55 27.50 -0.25 -14.52
N MET A 56 26.95 -1.45 -14.61
CA MET A 56 25.56 -1.75 -14.28
C MET A 56 25.40 -2.05 -12.78
N ARG A 57 26.36 -2.81 -12.21
CA ARG A 57 26.36 -3.18 -10.79
C ARG A 57 27.79 -3.31 -10.29
N TRP A 58 28.05 -2.78 -9.10
CA TRP A 58 29.26 -3.06 -8.36
C TRP A 58 28.92 -3.45 -6.93
N THR A 59 29.40 -4.62 -6.50
CA THR A 59 29.15 -5.14 -5.16
C THR A 59 30.45 -5.59 -4.51
N GLN A 60 30.60 -5.28 -3.23
CA GLN A 60 31.66 -5.79 -2.36
C GLN A 60 31.03 -6.74 -1.33
N ILE A 61 31.42 -8.00 -1.37
CA ILE A 61 30.97 -9.04 -0.44
C ILE A 61 32.11 -9.25 0.56
N HIS A 62 31.91 -8.79 1.79
CA HIS A 62 32.93 -8.85 2.83
C HIS A 62 32.86 -10.18 3.58
N ASN A 63 33.86 -11.02 3.39
CA ASN A 63 33.95 -12.36 3.97
C ASN A 63 34.72 -12.30 5.29
N THR A 64 34.08 -11.78 6.33
CA THR A 64 34.64 -11.76 7.69
C THR A 64 34.85 -13.17 8.23
N THR A 65 35.68 -13.30 9.26
CA THR A 65 35.87 -14.57 9.97
C THR A 65 34.53 -15.12 10.47
N SER A 66 33.70 -14.30 11.11
CA SER A 66 32.37 -14.71 11.62
C SER A 66 31.40 -15.16 10.53
N THR A 67 31.38 -14.50 9.36
CA THR A 67 30.51 -14.92 8.26
C THR A 67 31.01 -16.20 7.59
N ARG A 68 32.34 -16.41 7.57
CA ARG A 68 32.94 -17.63 7.02
C ARG A 68 32.62 -18.85 7.87
N GLU A 69 32.57 -18.70 9.19
CA GLU A 69 32.18 -19.77 10.13
C GLU A 69 30.74 -20.26 9.91
N LEU A 70 29.83 -19.42 9.38
CA LEU A 70 28.47 -19.85 9.04
C LEU A 70 28.45 -20.96 7.98
N MET A 71 29.51 -21.10 7.16
CA MET A 71 29.61 -22.19 6.18
C MET A 71 29.51 -23.57 6.83
N TYR A 72 30.00 -23.74 8.08
CA TYR A 72 29.92 -25.02 8.77
C TYR A 72 28.48 -25.49 9.06
N GLN A 73 27.50 -24.59 9.00
CA GLN A 73 26.08 -24.92 9.21
C GLN A 73 25.37 -25.40 7.95
N ILE A 74 25.91 -25.07 6.76
CA ILE A 74 25.22 -25.27 5.48
C ILE A 74 26.05 -26.03 4.45
N MET A 75 27.34 -26.28 4.71
CA MET A 75 28.21 -26.95 3.77
C MET A 75 27.83 -28.42 3.61
N ASP A 76 27.80 -28.85 2.35
CA ASP A 76 27.74 -30.27 2.02
C ASP A 76 29.15 -30.88 2.15
N PRO A 77 29.31 -32.11 2.68
CA PRO A 77 30.60 -32.80 2.75
C PRO A 77 31.35 -32.86 1.40
N GLN A 78 30.65 -32.86 0.27
CA GLN A 78 31.25 -32.88 -1.07
C GLN A 78 31.86 -31.52 -1.48
N MET A 79 31.56 -30.42 -0.78
CA MET A 79 32.01 -29.05 -1.08
C MET A 79 32.76 -28.43 0.11
N ALA A 80 33.73 -29.17 0.66
CA ALA A 80 34.38 -28.80 1.92
C ALA A 80 35.45 -27.69 1.84
N ASN A 81 35.85 -27.27 0.64
CA ASN A 81 36.95 -26.32 0.46
C ASN A 81 36.46 -24.87 0.64
N ILE A 82 36.54 -24.36 1.87
CA ILE A 82 36.15 -22.98 2.19
C ILE A 82 37.24 -22.02 1.71
N ALA A 83 36.86 -21.11 0.82
CA ALA A 83 37.76 -20.07 0.33
C ALA A 83 38.07 -19.01 1.42
N ASP A 84 39.32 -18.59 1.51
CA ASP A 84 39.81 -17.70 2.57
C ASP A 84 39.97 -16.24 2.12
N TYR A 85 39.41 -15.85 0.98
CA TYR A 85 39.39 -14.46 0.53
C TYR A 85 38.65 -13.56 1.51
N ASP A 86 39.15 -12.34 1.72
CA ASP A 86 38.54 -11.34 2.59
C ASP A 86 37.39 -10.60 1.92
N CYS A 87 37.40 -10.47 0.60
CA CYS A 87 36.34 -9.82 -0.15
C CYS A 87 36.17 -10.39 -1.55
N PHE A 88 34.93 -10.48 -2.03
CA PHE A 88 34.63 -10.58 -3.45
C PHE A 88 34.10 -9.24 -3.96
N SER A 89 34.82 -8.61 -4.88
CA SER A 89 34.35 -7.41 -5.57
C SER A 89 33.90 -7.79 -6.98
N GLN A 90 32.61 -7.65 -7.26
CA GLN A 90 32.02 -8.01 -8.55
C GLN A 90 31.55 -6.76 -9.29
N VAL A 91 32.05 -6.55 -10.50
CA VAL A 91 31.73 -5.41 -11.36
C VAL A 91 31.05 -5.93 -12.63
N VAL A 92 29.81 -5.51 -12.87
CA VAL A 92 28.94 -6.02 -13.94
C VAL A 92 28.78 -4.96 -15.03
N PHE A 93 28.99 -5.32 -16.29
CA PHE A 93 28.95 -4.41 -17.43
C PHE A 93 28.71 -5.15 -18.76
N ARG A 94 28.20 -4.45 -19.78
CA ARG A 94 28.03 -5.01 -21.14
C ARG A 94 29.27 -4.84 -22.01
N SER A 95 29.92 -3.68 -21.91
CA SER A 95 31.00 -3.28 -22.83
C SER A 95 32.36 -3.37 -22.16
N PHE A 96 33.16 -4.35 -22.58
CA PHE A 96 34.55 -4.47 -22.13
C PHE A 96 35.39 -3.24 -22.51
N GLU A 97 35.11 -2.64 -23.67
CA GLU A 97 35.79 -1.43 -24.12
C GLU A 97 35.45 -0.21 -23.26
N ASP A 98 34.21 -0.09 -22.77
CA ASP A 98 33.86 1.00 -21.86
C ASP A 98 34.47 0.79 -20.47
N TYR A 99 34.56 -0.45 -19.99
CA TYR A 99 35.28 -0.75 -18.76
C TYR A 99 36.77 -0.37 -18.86
N LYS A 100 37.43 -0.62 -20.00
CA LYS A 100 38.85 -0.25 -20.20
C LYS A 100 39.09 1.25 -20.04
N LYS A 101 38.19 2.08 -20.56
CA LYS A 101 38.31 3.56 -20.51
C LYS A 101 38.35 4.12 -19.09
N ILE A 102 37.84 3.38 -18.09
CA ILE A 102 37.89 3.78 -16.67
C ILE A 102 39.32 4.05 -16.22
N LYS A 103 40.28 3.19 -16.61
CA LYS A 103 41.68 3.32 -16.20
C LYS A 103 42.40 4.50 -16.88
N ASP A 104 41.89 4.94 -18.02
CA ASP A 104 42.45 6.07 -18.76
C ASP A 104 41.93 7.42 -18.30
N ASP A 105 40.86 7.44 -17.50
CA ASP A 105 40.22 8.66 -17.01
C ASP A 105 41.18 9.49 -16.13
N PRO A 106 41.26 10.82 -16.33
CA PRO A 106 42.09 11.69 -15.50
C PRO A 106 41.78 11.57 -14.00
N TRP A 107 40.49 11.45 -13.63
CA TRP A 107 40.09 11.30 -12.23
C TRP A 107 40.66 10.01 -11.63
N TYR A 108 40.64 8.92 -12.39
CA TYR A 108 41.23 7.65 -11.96
C TYR A 108 42.74 7.79 -11.73
N LYS A 109 43.43 8.40 -12.68
CA LYS A 109 44.89 8.60 -12.63
C LYS A 109 45.33 9.43 -11.43
N GLU A 110 44.55 10.45 -11.09
CA GLU A 110 44.86 11.37 -9.99
C GLU A 110 44.47 10.81 -8.61
N HIS A 111 43.31 10.16 -8.50
CA HIS A 111 42.70 9.85 -7.19
C HIS A 111 42.65 8.36 -6.82
N LEU A 112 42.76 7.44 -7.80
CA LEU A 112 42.56 6.00 -7.58
C LEU A 112 43.80 5.15 -7.85
N VAL A 113 44.75 5.66 -8.63
CA VAL A 113 46.03 4.98 -8.85
C VAL A 113 46.75 4.82 -7.51
N GLY A 114 47.07 3.57 -7.18
CA GLY A 114 47.78 3.22 -5.95
C GLY A 114 46.90 3.01 -4.72
N ASP A 115 45.60 3.33 -4.74
CA ASP A 115 44.74 3.16 -3.56
C ASP A 115 44.70 1.70 -3.09
N HIS A 116 44.68 0.74 -4.02
CA HIS A 116 44.68 -0.69 -3.73
C HIS A 116 45.88 -1.13 -2.87
N GLU A 117 47.03 -0.46 -2.93
CA GLU A 117 48.22 -0.78 -2.13
C GLU A 117 48.08 -0.34 -0.66
N ASN A 118 47.11 0.52 -0.35
CA ASN A 118 46.84 0.96 1.01
C ASN A 118 46.13 -0.11 1.84
N PHE A 119 45.24 -0.88 1.21
CA PHE A 119 44.32 -1.78 1.90
C PHE A 119 44.39 -3.24 1.43
N ALA A 120 44.85 -3.54 0.21
CA ALA A 120 44.83 -4.89 -0.35
C ALA A 120 46.24 -5.50 -0.48
N ASP A 121 46.31 -6.84 -0.40
CA ASP A 121 47.44 -7.63 -0.87
C ASP A 121 47.26 -7.89 -2.37
N THR A 122 47.83 -7.02 -3.21
CA THR A 122 47.70 -7.09 -4.66
C THR A 122 48.44 -8.27 -5.29
N LYS A 123 49.37 -8.91 -4.55
CA LYS A 123 50.12 -10.09 -5.01
C LYS A 123 49.34 -11.37 -4.81
N ARG A 124 48.60 -11.47 -3.71
CA ARG A 124 47.80 -12.66 -3.37
C ARG A 124 46.41 -12.61 -3.98
N SER A 125 45.86 -11.41 -4.17
CA SER A 125 44.54 -11.20 -4.77
C SER A 125 44.49 -11.72 -6.20
N LYS A 126 43.34 -12.25 -6.61
CA LYS A 126 43.13 -12.85 -7.94
C LYS A 126 41.94 -12.20 -8.64
N MET A 127 41.90 -12.27 -9.97
CA MET A 127 40.81 -11.72 -10.76
C MET A 127 40.37 -12.72 -11.82
N THR A 128 39.08 -12.73 -12.12
CA THR A 128 38.48 -13.51 -13.22
C THR A 128 37.34 -12.72 -13.85
N ILE A 129 37.01 -13.02 -15.10
CA ILE A 129 35.87 -12.42 -15.81
C ILE A 129 35.06 -13.53 -16.48
N GLY A 130 33.73 -13.42 -16.42
CA GLY A 130 32.80 -14.36 -17.06
C GLY A 130 31.46 -13.70 -17.37
N TRP A 131 30.52 -14.43 -17.95
CA TRP A 131 29.15 -13.96 -18.16
C TRP A 131 28.21 -14.38 -17.02
N ILE A 132 27.10 -13.67 -16.87
CA ILE A 132 26.07 -13.96 -15.85
C ILE A 132 24.90 -14.71 -16.48
N SER A 133 24.54 -15.85 -15.87
CA SER A 133 23.21 -16.44 -15.97
C SER A 133 22.47 -16.19 -14.66
N GLN A 134 21.34 -15.48 -14.70
CA GLN A 134 20.56 -15.14 -13.52
C GLN A 134 19.20 -15.85 -13.58
N PHE A 135 18.87 -16.58 -12.50
CA PHE A 135 17.64 -17.37 -12.38
C PHE A 135 16.65 -16.78 -11.37
N ILE A 136 17.15 -16.01 -10.39
CA ILE A 136 16.33 -15.37 -9.35
C ILE A 136 16.81 -13.92 -9.17
N ASP A 137 15.88 -12.97 -9.11
CA ASP A 137 16.12 -11.58 -8.73
C ASP A 137 15.05 -11.11 -7.76
N LYS A 138 15.46 -10.45 -6.65
CA LYS A 138 14.55 -9.91 -5.62
C LYS A 138 13.50 -10.92 -5.11
N GLY A 139 13.83 -12.21 -5.06
CA GLY A 139 12.94 -13.28 -4.59
C GLY A 139 11.95 -13.82 -5.61
N VAL A 140 12.09 -13.45 -6.89
CA VAL A 140 11.24 -13.89 -8.01
C VAL A 140 12.10 -14.59 -9.06
N GLU A 141 11.57 -15.63 -9.69
CA GLU A 141 12.21 -16.28 -10.83
C GLU A 141 12.32 -15.33 -12.02
N VAL A 142 13.48 -15.32 -12.67
CA VAL A 142 13.75 -14.47 -13.85
C VAL A 142 14.44 -15.27 -14.94
N ASP A 143 14.21 -14.85 -16.19
CA ASP A 143 14.87 -15.41 -17.37
C ASP A 143 16.02 -14.50 -17.80
N GLY A 144 17.15 -14.60 -17.09
CA GLY A 144 18.37 -13.85 -17.39
C GLY A 144 18.55 -12.55 -16.60
N PHE A 145 19.67 -11.87 -16.88
CA PHE A 145 20.05 -10.64 -16.19
C PHE A 145 19.24 -9.46 -16.75
N ASN A 146 18.22 -9.02 -16.02
CA ASN A 146 17.37 -7.93 -16.45
C ASN A 146 18.02 -6.56 -16.13
N ASP A 147 18.24 -5.75 -17.16
CA ASP A 147 18.87 -4.44 -17.09
C ASP A 147 17.87 -3.27 -17.07
N THR A 148 16.57 -3.55 -16.98
CA THR A 148 15.50 -2.55 -17.00
C THR A 148 15.45 -1.60 -15.79
N GLU A 149 16.49 -1.55 -14.96
CA GLU A 149 16.86 -0.34 -14.23
C GLU A 149 17.79 0.53 -15.10
N ASN A 150 17.21 1.16 -16.12
CA ASN A 150 17.84 2.29 -16.82
C ASN A 150 18.43 3.28 -15.79
N LYS A 151 19.60 3.86 -16.07
CA LYS A 151 20.29 4.88 -15.23
C LYS A 151 19.40 6.04 -14.75
N THR A 152 18.25 6.25 -15.39
CA THR A 152 17.21 7.17 -14.94
C THR A 152 16.50 6.65 -13.68
N THR A 153 16.24 5.35 -13.58
CA THR A 153 15.41 4.69 -12.56
C THR A 153 16.06 4.58 -11.17
N SER A 154 17.39 4.51 -11.02
CA SER A 154 18.00 4.40 -9.67
C SER A 154 18.08 5.74 -8.92
N TYR A 155 18.41 6.83 -9.63
CA TYR A 155 18.27 8.20 -9.12
C TYR A 155 16.79 8.57 -8.96
N ILE A 156 15.94 8.17 -9.91
CA ILE A 156 14.50 8.34 -9.79
C ILE A 156 14.00 7.57 -8.57
N MET A 157 14.23 6.27 -8.37
CA MET A 157 13.65 5.46 -7.28
C MET A 157 14.09 5.87 -5.86
N ALA A 158 15.34 6.32 -5.67
CA ALA A 158 15.77 6.90 -4.39
C ALA A 158 15.03 8.22 -4.07
N GLU A 159 14.68 8.98 -5.12
CA GLU A 159 13.87 10.20 -5.05
C GLU A 159 12.34 9.93 -5.23
N LEU A 160 11.98 8.73 -5.70
CA LEU A 160 10.62 8.26 -6.04
C LEU A 160 10.01 7.48 -4.91
N SER A 161 10.76 6.84 -4.01
CA SER A 161 10.21 6.22 -2.79
C SER A 161 9.13 7.12 -2.13
N PRO A 162 9.38 8.43 -1.91
CA PRO A 162 8.37 9.34 -1.40
C PRO A 162 7.26 9.73 -2.40
N SER A 163 7.51 9.81 -3.71
CA SER A 163 6.51 10.23 -4.71
C SER A 163 5.70 9.09 -5.34
N LEU A 164 6.25 7.89 -5.45
CA LEU A 164 5.59 6.63 -5.78
C LEU A 164 4.68 6.20 -4.63
N SER A 165 5.14 6.31 -3.38
CA SER A 165 4.26 6.23 -2.20
C SER A 165 3.11 7.24 -2.31
N LEU A 166 3.40 8.49 -2.69
CA LEU A 166 2.37 9.52 -2.85
C LEU A 166 1.41 9.25 -4.02
N SER A 167 1.90 8.73 -5.14
CA SER A 167 1.08 8.39 -6.31
C SER A 167 0.19 7.18 -6.05
N ILE A 168 0.72 6.12 -5.42
CA ILE A 168 -0.07 4.97 -4.95
C ILE A 168 -1.12 5.47 -3.96
N LEU A 169 -0.73 6.30 -3.00
CA LEU A 169 -1.63 6.84 -2.00
C LEU A 169 -2.76 7.70 -2.60
N LYS A 170 -2.44 8.52 -3.61
CA LYS A 170 -3.43 9.28 -4.38
C LYS A 170 -4.37 8.37 -5.16
N SER A 171 -3.85 7.36 -5.88
CA SER A 171 -4.67 6.41 -6.63
C SER A 171 -5.60 5.61 -5.72
N THR A 172 -5.08 5.10 -4.60
CA THR A 172 -5.89 4.41 -3.58
C THR A 172 -6.99 5.31 -3.04
N ALA A 173 -6.69 6.56 -2.70
CA ALA A 173 -7.68 7.49 -2.17
C ALA A 173 -8.79 7.83 -3.18
N ILE A 174 -8.47 7.93 -4.47
CA ILE A 174 -9.46 8.14 -5.53
C ILE A 174 -10.36 6.91 -5.68
N VAL A 175 -9.77 5.71 -5.75
CA VAL A 175 -10.54 4.47 -5.88
C VAL A 175 -11.46 4.28 -4.68
N SER A 176 -10.96 4.49 -3.46
CA SER A 176 -11.78 4.41 -2.25
C SER A 176 -12.89 5.46 -2.21
N GLY A 177 -12.61 6.70 -2.62
CA GLY A 177 -13.61 7.78 -2.70
C GLY A 177 -14.72 7.52 -3.72
N SER A 178 -14.34 7.05 -4.93
CA SER A 178 -15.28 6.68 -5.99
C SER A 178 -16.15 5.49 -5.59
N PHE A 179 -15.54 4.46 -4.99
CA PHE A 179 -16.27 3.30 -4.46
C PHE A 179 -17.28 3.71 -3.38
N LEU A 180 -16.83 4.54 -2.41
CA LEU A 180 -17.68 5.06 -1.34
C LEU A 180 -18.90 5.81 -1.89
N SER A 181 -18.69 6.72 -2.85
CA SER A 181 -19.78 7.46 -3.49
C SER A 181 -20.76 6.52 -4.22
N GLY A 182 -20.26 5.58 -5.03
CA GLY A 182 -21.10 4.64 -5.76
C GLY A 182 -21.96 3.75 -4.84
N ALA A 183 -21.37 3.24 -3.77
CA ALA A 183 -22.08 2.47 -2.75
C ALA A 183 -23.19 3.30 -2.07
N MET A 184 -22.91 4.57 -1.75
CA MET A 184 -23.90 5.46 -1.12
C MET A 184 -25.04 5.84 -2.04
N ILE A 185 -24.78 6.14 -3.31
CA ILE A 185 -25.82 6.47 -4.29
C ILE A 185 -26.73 5.27 -4.50
N THR A 186 -26.16 4.07 -4.62
CA THR A 186 -26.89 2.81 -4.82
C THR A 186 -27.93 2.55 -3.72
N LEU A 187 -27.61 2.87 -2.46
CA LEU A 187 -28.56 2.74 -1.36
C LEU A 187 -29.81 3.62 -1.57
N SER A 188 -29.63 4.87 -1.99
CA SER A 188 -30.75 5.80 -2.20
C SER A 188 -31.50 5.55 -3.50
N THR A 189 -30.82 5.13 -4.57
CA THR A 189 -31.43 5.01 -5.91
C THR A 189 -31.99 3.62 -6.22
N ILE A 190 -31.52 2.58 -5.52
CA ILE A 190 -31.96 1.20 -5.76
C ILE A 190 -32.51 0.59 -4.48
N THR A 191 -31.74 0.58 -3.38
CA THR A 191 -32.16 -0.12 -2.16
C THR A 191 -33.42 0.47 -1.55
N VAL A 192 -33.50 1.79 -1.38
CA VAL A 192 -34.69 2.45 -0.81
C VAL A 192 -35.96 2.17 -1.65
N PRO A 193 -35.98 2.39 -2.98
CA PRO A 193 -37.14 2.02 -3.80
C PRO A 193 -37.54 0.56 -3.67
N VAL A 194 -36.58 -0.38 -3.71
CA VAL A 194 -36.87 -1.81 -3.56
C VAL A 194 -37.52 -2.13 -2.21
N LEU A 195 -37.03 -1.53 -1.11
CA LEU A 195 -37.64 -1.72 0.21
C LEU A 195 -39.09 -1.21 0.25
N LEU A 196 -39.34 -0.05 -0.35
CA LEU A 196 -40.67 0.59 -0.39
C LEU A 196 -41.65 -0.20 -1.27
N ASP A 197 -41.21 -0.71 -2.42
CA ASP A 197 -42.09 -1.41 -3.38
C ASP A 197 -42.39 -2.85 -2.97
N THR A 198 -41.48 -3.50 -2.22
CA THR A 198 -41.60 -4.93 -1.90
C THR A 198 -42.16 -5.22 -0.51
N THR A 199 -42.27 -4.22 0.37
CA THR A 199 -42.66 -4.43 1.77
C THR A 199 -44.04 -3.87 2.06
N THR A 200 -44.95 -4.76 2.44
CA THR A 200 -46.36 -4.42 2.72
C THR A 200 -46.64 -4.25 4.23
N HIS A 201 -45.68 -4.57 5.09
CA HIS A 201 -45.86 -4.56 6.55
C HIS A 201 -44.91 -3.55 7.23
N PRO A 202 -45.43 -2.58 8.01
CA PRO A 202 -44.60 -1.53 8.63
C PRO A 202 -43.45 -2.04 9.52
N PRO A 203 -43.65 -3.05 10.41
CA PRO A 203 -42.55 -3.55 11.26
C PRO A 203 -41.43 -4.20 10.45
N GLN A 204 -41.76 -4.87 9.35
CA GLN A 204 -40.78 -5.48 8.45
C GLN A 204 -39.96 -4.41 7.72
N LEU A 205 -40.62 -3.36 7.24
CA LEU A 205 -39.99 -2.25 6.53
C LEU A 205 -39.02 -1.49 7.45
N LEU A 206 -39.46 -1.18 8.68
CA LEU A 206 -38.62 -0.57 9.70
C LEU A 206 -37.42 -1.46 10.05
N HIS A 207 -37.63 -2.77 10.19
CA HIS A 207 -36.55 -3.71 10.49
C HIS A 207 -35.50 -3.73 9.37
N GLN A 208 -35.93 -3.85 8.12
CA GLN A 208 -35.03 -3.81 6.96
C GLN A 208 -34.28 -2.48 6.83
N TRP A 209 -34.95 -1.36 7.10
CA TRP A 209 -34.31 -0.05 7.14
C TRP A 209 -33.25 0.01 8.26
N VAL A 210 -33.57 -0.44 9.48
CA VAL A 210 -32.61 -0.46 10.61
C VAL A 210 -31.39 -1.32 10.29
N ARG A 211 -31.58 -2.48 9.65
CA ARG A 211 -30.46 -3.33 9.20
C ARG A 211 -29.63 -2.63 8.13
N THR A 212 -30.28 -2.02 7.14
CA THR A 212 -29.61 -1.23 6.10
C THR A 212 -28.77 -0.09 6.70
N TYR A 213 -29.36 0.67 7.63
CA TYR A 213 -28.67 1.71 8.38
C TYR A 213 -27.48 1.15 9.15
N HIS A 214 -27.67 0.03 9.87
CA HIS A 214 -26.62 -0.57 10.68
C HIS A 214 -25.37 -0.91 9.86
N TYR A 215 -25.53 -1.59 8.73
CA TYR A 215 -24.39 -1.90 7.85
C TYR A 215 -23.79 -0.64 7.21
N GLY A 216 -24.63 0.29 6.77
CA GLY A 216 -24.20 1.56 6.18
C GLY A 216 -23.39 2.43 7.14
N HIS A 217 -23.82 2.57 8.39
CA HIS A 217 -23.18 3.44 9.38
C HIS A 217 -21.85 2.90 9.91
N ILE A 218 -21.61 1.58 9.84
CA ILE A 218 -20.32 0.98 10.22
C ILE A 218 -19.33 1.13 9.06
N SER A 219 -19.71 0.69 7.86
CA SER A 219 -18.76 0.56 6.75
C SER A 219 -18.43 1.90 6.09
N LEU A 220 -19.43 2.75 5.82
CA LEU A 220 -19.24 3.93 4.96
C LEU A 220 -18.49 5.08 5.67
N PRO A 221 -18.79 5.44 6.94
CA PRO A 221 -17.99 6.39 7.70
C PRO A 221 -16.54 5.95 7.93
N THR A 222 -16.30 4.66 8.15
CA THR A 222 -14.95 4.14 8.32
C THR A 222 -14.10 4.36 7.07
N ILE A 223 -14.62 4.00 5.90
CA ILE A 223 -13.93 4.22 4.61
C ILE A 223 -13.72 5.72 4.36
N SER A 224 -14.72 6.55 4.67
CA SER A 224 -14.64 8.00 4.54
C SER A 224 -13.54 8.62 5.41
N ILE A 225 -13.43 8.22 6.67
CA ILE A 225 -12.42 8.74 7.60
C ILE A 225 -11.03 8.29 7.16
N ALA A 226 -10.86 7.01 6.82
CA ALA A 226 -9.59 6.50 6.31
C ALA A 226 -9.13 7.24 5.04
N THR A 227 -10.06 7.45 4.09
CA THR A 227 -9.80 8.20 2.86
C THR A 227 -9.45 9.67 3.14
N ALA A 228 -10.15 10.32 4.08
CA ALA A 228 -9.87 11.69 4.47
C ALA A 228 -8.48 11.84 5.13
N ILE A 229 -8.10 10.91 6.02
CA ILE A 229 -6.76 10.87 6.64
C ILE A 229 -5.68 10.83 5.56
N ILE A 230 -5.87 10.01 4.53
CA ILE A 230 -4.95 9.93 3.40
C ILE A 230 -4.82 11.29 2.69
N TYR A 231 -5.94 11.96 2.39
CA TYR A 231 -5.91 13.28 1.75
C TYR A 231 -5.29 14.36 2.64
N PHE A 232 -5.52 14.33 3.95
CA PHE A 232 -4.87 15.24 4.89
C PHE A 232 -3.37 15.00 5.00
N TYR A 233 -2.92 13.73 4.96
CA TYR A 233 -1.51 13.40 4.88
C TYR A 233 -0.87 13.93 3.59
N ILE A 234 -1.54 13.76 2.44
CA ILE A 234 -1.11 14.33 1.15
C ILE A 234 -1.00 15.85 1.25
N ALA A 235 -2.00 16.53 1.83
CA ALA A 235 -2.01 17.97 2.01
C ALA A 235 -0.86 18.46 2.92
N ALA A 236 -0.65 17.80 4.06
CA ALA A 236 0.45 18.12 4.98
C ALA A 236 1.83 17.97 4.32
N ARG A 237 2.00 16.92 3.50
CA ARG A 237 3.23 16.69 2.74
C ARG A 237 3.44 17.69 1.61
N GLN A 238 2.37 18.13 0.94
CA GLN A 238 2.44 19.19 -0.06
C GLN A 238 2.79 20.53 0.59
N LEU A 239 2.21 20.83 1.76
CA LEU A 239 2.50 22.02 2.54
C LEU A 239 3.97 22.09 2.97
N SER A 240 4.53 21.01 3.50
CA SER A 240 5.94 20.96 3.94
C SER A 240 6.93 21.15 2.78
N ARG A 241 6.53 20.84 1.54
CA ARG A 241 7.31 21.05 0.31
C ARG A 241 6.94 22.31 -0.46
N LYS A 242 6.17 23.23 0.14
CA LYS A 242 5.69 24.48 -0.48
C LYS A 242 4.93 24.26 -1.82
N LYS A 243 4.29 23.10 -1.98
CA LYS A 243 3.44 22.77 -3.14
C LYS A 243 1.97 23.15 -2.88
N PRO A 244 1.12 23.27 -3.92
CA PRO A 244 -0.30 23.55 -3.75
C PRO A 244 -1.00 22.43 -2.98
N TRP A 245 -1.35 22.69 -1.71
CA TRP A 245 -1.94 21.72 -0.78
C TRP A 245 -3.45 21.88 -0.57
N ARG A 246 -3.99 23.06 -0.89
CA ARG A 246 -5.38 23.44 -0.61
C ARG A 246 -6.40 22.51 -1.25
N LYS A 247 -6.13 22.00 -2.47
CA LYS A 247 -7.00 21.03 -3.15
C LYS A 247 -7.09 19.71 -2.38
N ALA A 248 -5.95 19.17 -1.93
CA ALA A 248 -5.93 17.94 -1.15
C ALA A 248 -6.65 18.10 0.20
N ALA A 249 -6.46 19.24 0.88
CA ALA A 249 -7.20 19.54 2.09
C ALA A 249 -8.71 19.65 1.85
N LEU A 250 -9.13 20.34 0.78
CA LEU A 250 -10.54 20.46 0.38
C LEU A 250 -11.16 19.08 0.13
N VAL A 251 -10.46 18.19 -0.60
CA VAL A 251 -10.95 16.84 -0.86
C VAL A 251 -11.07 16.03 0.43
N GLY A 252 -10.11 16.14 1.36
CA GLY A 252 -10.21 15.52 2.69
C GLY A 252 -11.44 16.00 3.47
N VAL A 253 -11.70 17.30 3.46
CA VAL A 253 -12.89 17.90 4.10
C VAL A 253 -14.18 17.41 3.44
N LEU A 254 -14.29 17.50 2.10
CA LEU A 254 -15.45 17.02 1.36
C LEU A 254 -15.71 15.52 1.56
N THR A 255 -14.67 14.72 1.79
CA THR A 255 -14.83 13.30 2.10
C THR A 255 -15.47 13.12 3.47
N VAL A 256 -14.96 13.77 4.53
CA VAL A 256 -15.41 13.53 5.91
C VAL A 256 -16.66 14.31 6.33
N ILE A 257 -17.01 15.41 5.64
CA ILE A 257 -18.15 16.29 5.98
C ILE A 257 -19.51 15.56 6.00
N MET A 258 -19.60 14.42 5.33
CA MET A 258 -20.79 13.58 5.35
C MET A 258 -21.12 13.03 6.76
N VAL A 259 -20.14 12.94 7.67
CA VAL A 259 -20.33 12.54 9.07
C VAL A 259 -21.10 13.60 9.86
N PRO A 260 -20.63 14.86 10.00
CA PRO A 260 -21.39 15.89 10.68
C PRO A 260 -22.72 16.20 9.99
N PHE A 261 -22.83 16.06 8.67
CA PHE A 261 -24.12 16.15 7.98
C PHE A 261 -25.13 15.13 8.52
N THR A 262 -24.70 13.91 8.81
CA THR A 262 -25.58 12.87 9.35
C THR A 262 -26.13 13.29 10.72
N TRP A 263 -25.28 13.83 11.60
CA TRP A 263 -25.72 14.28 12.92
C TRP A 263 -26.61 15.51 12.89
N VAL A 264 -26.32 16.47 12.02
CA VAL A 264 -27.06 17.74 11.97
C VAL A 264 -28.38 17.59 11.22
N CYS A 265 -28.37 16.90 10.08
CA CYS A 265 -29.52 16.88 9.17
C CYS A 265 -30.35 15.60 9.28
N MET A 266 -29.75 14.46 9.62
CA MET A 266 -30.44 13.17 9.57
C MET A 266 -30.80 12.61 10.95
N ALA A 267 -30.15 13.06 12.04
CA ALA A 267 -30.35 12.50 13.38
C ALA A 267 -31.83 12.50 13.80
N ALA A 268 -32.55 13.61 13.62
CA ALA A 268 -33.96 13.70 13.99
C ALA A 268 -34.82 12.63 13.30
N THR A 269 -34.66 12.43 11.98
CA THR A 269 -35.41 11.40 11.25
C THR A 269 -34.96 9.99 11.64
N ASN A 270 -33.66 9.78 11.84
CA ASN A 270 -33.14 8.50 12.30
C ASN A 270 -33.73 8.12 13.68
N ASP A 271 -33.79 9.06 14.62
CA ASP A 271 -34.28 8.82 15.98
C ASP A 271 -35.76 8.46 15.99
N VAL A 272 -36.56 9.09 15.12
CA VAL A 272 -37.98 8.73 14.92
C VAL A 272 -38.10 7.30 14.37
N LEU A 273 -37.36 6.97 13.30
CA LEU A 273 -37.41 5.62 12.71
C LEU A 273 -36.94 4.53 13.69
N PHE A 274 -35.91 4.82 14.50
CA PHE A 274 -35.48 3.92 15.58
C PHE A 274 -36.49 3.81 16.72
N GLY A 275 -37.23 4.89 17.02
CA GLY A 275 -38.35 4.90 17.96
C GLY A 275 -39.44 3.95 17.51
N LEU A 276 -39.93 4.12 16.28
CA LEU A 276 -40.98 3.31 15.69
C LEU A 276 -40.61 1.81 15.64
N GLN A 277 -39.37 1.47 15.29
CA GLN A 277 -38.92 0.08 15.30
C GLN A 277 -38.90 -0.53 16.71
N ARG A 278 -38.53 0.24 17.73
CA ARG A 278 -38.55 -0.24 19.13
C ARG A 278 -39.97 -0.47 19.61
N GLU A 279 -40.89 0.44 19.26
CA GLU A 279 -42.30 0.33 19.59
C GLU A 279 -42.99 -0.85 18.90
N SER A 280 -42.67 -1.12 17.62
CA SER A 280 -43.19 -2.30 16.92
C SER A 280 -42.68 -3.60 17.56
N GLN A 281 -41.38 -3.67 17.88
CA GLN A 281 -40.78 -4.83 18.51
C GLN A 281 -41.36 -5.12 19.91
N MET A 282 -41.61 -4.09 20.72
CA MET A 282 -42.23 -4.27 22.04
C MET A 282 -43.67 -4.76 21.94
N ARG A 283 -44.43 -4.31 20.93
CA ARG A 283 -45.80 -4.78 20.70
C ARG A 283 -45.84 -6.25 20.31
N ASP A 284 -44.96 -6.68 19.42
CA ASP A 284 -44.84 -8.10 19.03
C ASP A 284 -44.51 -8.99 20.24
N LEU A 285 -43.59 -8.53 21.11
CA LEU A 285 -43.22 -9.25 22.34
C LEU A 285 -44.37 -9.32 23.35
N ASN A 286 -45.09 -8.22 23.57
CA ASN A 286 -46.26 -8.22 24.46
C ASN A 286 -47.36 -9.12 23.92
N GLN A 287 -47.64 -9.09 22.61
CA GLN A 287 -48.66 -9.93 22.00
C GLN A 287 -48.33 -11.42 22.09
N THR A 288 -47.07 -11.80 21.81
CA THR A 288 -46.59 -13.18 21.97
C THR A 288 -46.68 -13.63 23.44
N SER A 289 -46.44 -12.73 24.39
CA SER A 289 -46.53 -13.03 25.82
C SER A 289 -47.97 -13.27 26.29
N TYR A 290 -48.97 -12.60 25.70
CA TYR A 290 -50.39 -12.84 26.01
C TYR A 290 -50.93 -14.12 25.36
N GLU A 291 -50.42 -14.49 24.18
CA GLU A 291 -50.78 -15.76 23.51
C GLU A 291 -50.24 -16.98 24.27
N ASP A 292 -49.03 -16.90 24.84
CA ASP A 292 -48.41 -17.98 25.63
C ASP A 292 -49.07 -18.20 27.01
N LEU A 293 -49.79 -17.19 27.53
CA LEU A 293 -50.62 -17.27 28.73
C LEU A 293 -52.05 -17.76 28.45
N GLY A 294 -52.46 -17.87 27.17
CA GLY A 294 -53.84 -18.12 26.74
C GLY A 294 -54.22 -19.57 26.45
N ASP A 295 -53.29 -20.52 26.39
CA ASP A 295 -53.57 -21.95 26.15
C ASP A 295 -53.63 -22.77 27.46
N GLY A 296 -54.30 -22.21 28.46
CA GLY A 296 -54.69 -22.89 29.69
C GLY A 296 -56.21 -22.92 29.77
N THR A 297 -56.83 -24.04 29.42
CA THR A 297 -58.26 -24.32 29.53
C THR A 297 -58.91 -23.67 30.76
N GLY A 298 -59.78 -22.68 30.54
CA GLY A 298 -60.50 -21.98 31.60
C GLY A 298 -61.81 -21.41 31.08
N THR A 299 -62.85 -22.24 31.05
CA THR A 299 -64.24 -21.80 30.88
C THR A 299 -64.61 -20.80 31.96
N GLY A 300 -64.86 -19.54 31.59
CA GLY A 300 -65.26 -18.48 32.51
C GLY A 300 -66.06 -17.39 31.81
N SER A 301 -67.38 -17.53 31.84
CA SER A 301 -68.36 -16.49 31.53
C SER A 301 -68.11 -15.25 32.40
N GLY A 302 -67.86 -14.09 31.77
CA GLY A 302 -67.73 -12.80 32.44
C GLY A 302 -68.17 -11.66 31.52
N THR A 303 -69.35 -11.14 31.79
CA THR A 303 -69.99 -9.97 31.17
C THR A 303 -69.14 -8.71 31.27
N GLY A 304 -69.14 -7.91 30.20
CA GLY A 304 -68.36 -6.68 30.08
C GLY A 304 -68.73 -5.55 31.03
N ALA A 305 -67.73 -4.71 31.29
CA ALA A 305 -67.88 -3.32 31.64
C ALA A 305 -66.69 -2.58 31.00
N GLY A 306 -67.00 -1.62 30.13
CA GLY A 306 -65.99 -0.84 29.42
C GLY A 306 -65.18 0.04 30.37
N SER A 307 -63.87 0.08 30.13
CA SER A 307 -63.04 1.22 30.47
C SER A 307 -62.53 1.82 29.16
N GLU A 308 -63.26 2.82 28.67
CA GLU A 308 -62.70 3.82 27.78
C GLU A 308 -61.70 4.66 28.60
N GLY A 309 -60.51 4.90 28.05
CA GLY A 309 -59.63 5.95 28.54
C GLY A 309 -58.15 5.61 28.51
N GLU A 310 -57.49 6.18 27.49
CA GLU A 310 -56.12 6.68 27.49
C GLU A 310 -55.00 5.72 27.06
N GLY A 311 -54.70 5.80 25.75
CA GLY A 311 -53.47 5.28 25.18
C GLY A 311 -53.61 4.61 23.82
N GLU A 312 -54.56 5.01 22.97
CA GLU A 312 -54.48 4.71 21.52
C GLU A 312 -53.32 5.55 20.97
N GLY A 313 -52.10 5.07 21.21
CA GLY A 313 -50.90 5.59 20.57
C GLY A 313 -51.06 5.35 19.08
N ASP A 314 -51.31 6.43 18.35
CA ASP A 314 -51.47 6.47 16.90
C ASP A 314 -50.44 5.54 16.26
N VAL A 315 -50.90 4.38 15.79
CA VAL A 315 -50.01 3.38 15.22
C VAL A 315 -49.57 3.92 13.88
N ALA A 316 -48.30 4.34 13.79
CA ALA A 316 -47.72 4.83 12.55
C ALA A 316 -48.11 3.91 11.39
N THR A 317 -48.83 4.48 10.43
CA THR A 317 -49.36 3.74 9.30
C THR A 317 -48.21 3.36 8.36
N LEU A 318 -48.46 2.42 7.44
CA LEU A 318 -47.47 2.09 6.41
C LEU A 318 -47.06 3.33 5.62
N GLU A 319 -48.02 4.21 5.31
CA GLU A 319 -47.79 5.46 4.59
C GLU A 319 -46.85 6.40 5.36
N ASP A 320 -47.05 6.56 6.67
CA ASP A 320 -46.19 7.40 7.52
C ASP A 320 -44.74 6.89 7.55
N VAL A 321 -44.57 5.57 7.67
CA VAL A 321 -43.24 4.93 7.66
C VAL A 321 -42.57 5.10 6.29
N MET A 322 -43.31 4.91 5.21
CA MET A 322 -42.80 5.10 3.84
C MET A 322 -42.37 6.55 3.61
N GLU A 323 -43.16 7.54 4.03
CA GLU A 323 -42.82 8.96 3.91
C GLU A 323 -41.51 9.29 4.63
N LEU A 324 -41.34 8.79 5.86
CA LEU A 324 -40.11 8.96 6.63
C LEU A 324 -38.89 8.34 5.93
N ILE A 325 -39.04 7.14 5.36
CA ILE A 325 -37.97 6.45 4.64
C ILE A 325 -37.64 7.15 3.31
N VAL A 326 -38.64 7.67 2.59
CA VAL A 326 -38.43 8.49 1.38
C VAL A 326 -37.64 9.75 1.73
N ARG A 327 -38.06 10.47 2.78
CA ARG A 327 -37.36 11.66 3.27
C ARG A 327 -35.93 11.33 3.68
N TRP A 328 -35.73 10.23 4.39
CA TRP A 328 -34.40 9.73 4.74
C TRP A 328 -33.56 9.43 3.49
N GLY A 329 -34.13 8.76 2.50
CA GLY A 329 -33.48 8.40 1.24
C GLY A 329 -32.97 9.63 0.47
N TRP A 330 -33.75 10.71 0.45
CA TRP A 330 -33.34 12.00 -0.13
C TRP A 330 -32.20 12.66 0.63
N MET A 331 -32.26 12.73 1.96
CA MET A 331 -31.16 13.28 2.75
C MET A 331 -29.88 12.44 2.61
N HIS A 332 -30.03 11.12 2.54
CA HIS A 332 -28.93 10.20 2.28
C HIS A 332 -28.33 10.41 0.89
N LEU A 333 -29.16 10.67 -0.13
CA LEU A 333 -28.69 10.98 -1.47
C LEU A 333 -27.90 12.28 -1.50
N VAL A 334 -28.40 13.36 -0.87
CA VAL A 334 -27.66 14.61 -0.70
C VAL A 334 -26.32 14.38 -0.02
N ARG A 335 -26.32 13.57 1.05
CA ARG A 335 -25.10 13.18 1.76
C ARG A 335 -24.09 12.46 0.86
N SER A 336 -24.54 11.63 -0.07
CA SER A 336 -23.68 10.91 -1.02
C SER A 336 -22.96 11.81 -2.04
N LEU A 337 -23.45 13.04 -2.24
CA LEU A 337 -22.84 14.00 -3.14
C LEU A 337 -21.50 14.53 -2.62
N PHE A 338 -21.27 14.53 -1.30
CA PHE A 338 -20.02 14.98 -0.71
C PHE A 338 -18.80 14.15 -1.16
N PRO A 339 -18.78 12.81 -0.96
CA PRO A 339 -17.68 11.98 -1.49
C PRO A 339 -17.65 11.95 -3.03
N LEU A 340 -18.77 12.14 -3.73
CA LEU A 340 -18.78 12.28 -5.19
C LEU A 340 -18.00 13.53 -5.64
N MET A 341 -18.31 14.69 -5.04
CA MET A 341 -17.59 15.94 -5.30
C MET A 341 -16.12 15.79 -4.93
N ALA A 342 -15.81 15.11 -3.82
CA ALA A 342 -14.44 14.80 -3.43
C ALA A 342 -13.71 13.97 -4.50
N ALA A 343 -14.35 12.94 -5.08
CA ALA A 343 -13.79 12.12 -6.14
C ALA A 343 -13.52 12.94 -7.42
N VAL A 344 -14.49 13.77 -7.85
CA VAL A 344 -14.34 14.64 -9.03
C VAL A 344 -13.21 15.65 -8.86
N VAL A 345 -13.14 16.34 -7.72
CA VAL A 345 -12.06 17.28 -7.41
C VAL A 345 -10.71 16.55 -7.26
N GLY A 346 -10.73 15.32 -6.73
CA GLY A 346 -9.57 14.47 -6.51
C GLY A 346 -8.83 14.08 -7.80
N ILE A 347 -9.54 13.94 -8.92
CA ILE A 347 -8.92 13.67 -10.24
C ILE A 347 -7.88 14.75 -10.59
N GLY A 348 -8.18 16.02 -10.28
CA GLY A 348 -7.29 17.16 -10.53
C GLY A 348 -6.11 17.31 -9.57
N ILE A 349 -5.86 16.32 -8.70
CA ILE A 349 -4.69 16.24 -7.80
C ILE A 349 -3.61 15.28 -8.38
N CYS A 350 -3.98 14.45 -9.36
CA CYS A 350 -3.11 13.45 -9.99
C CYS A 350 -2.46 13.89 -11.31
N VAL A 351 -3.03 14.88 -11.98
CA VAL A 351 -2.45 15.60 -13.14
C VAL A 351 -1.71 16.83 -12.64
#